data_AF-Q4CP01-F1
#
_entry.id   AF-Q4CP01-F1
#
_cell.length_a   1.000
_cell.length_b   1.000
_cell.length_c   1.000
_cell.angle_alpha   90.00
_cell.angle_beta   90.00
_cell.angle_gamma   90.00
#
_symmetry.space_group_name_H-M   'P 1'
#
loop_
_entity.id
_entity.type
_entity.pdbx_description
1 polymer ?
#
loop_
_entity_poly.entity_id
_entity_poly.type
_entity_poly.pdbx_seq_one_letter_code
_entity_poly.pdbx_strand_id
1 'polypeptide(L)'
;VTKLTAIEMMSGVNMLCSDKTGTLTLNKMEIQDQCFTFEKGYDLRSVLVLAALAAKWREPPRDALDTMVLGAADLDECDNYTQTEFVPFDPTTKRTAATLVDKRTNEKFSVTKGAPHVIIQLVYNQDEINDQVVEIIDSLAARGVRCLSVAKTDSQGRWHLCGILTFLDPPRPDTKETIRRSKQYGVEVNLLFVVYYYYYFFLCVTYVGAFVQLFCCCC
;
A
#
# COMPACT_ATOMS: atom_id res chain seq x y z
N VAL A 1 -24.27 -0.27 24.33
CA VAL A 1 -25.52 0.42 23.92
C VAL A 1 -25.76 1.54 24.91
N THR A 2 -25.69 2.82 24.48
CA THR A 2 -25.81 4.00 25.37
C THR A 2 -27.26 4.49 25.51
N LYS A 3 -28.16 4.13 24.59
CA LYS A 3 -29.59 4.46 24.62
C LYS A 3 -30.41 3.18 24.43
N LEU A 4 -31.39 2.92 25.30
CA LEU A 4 -32.27 1.74 25.20
C LEU A 4 -33.02 1.69 23.86
N THR A 5 -33.38 2.86 23.31
CA THR A 5 -34.01 2.99 21.98
C THR A 5 -33.17 2.45 20.83
N ALA A 6 -31.85 2.32 21.01
CA ALA A 6 -30.99 1.77 19.97
C ALA A 6 -31.25 0.26 19.75
N ILE A 7 -31.77 -0.47 20.75
CA ILE A 7 -32.07 -1.91 20.60
C ILE A 7 -33.20 -2.11 19.59
N GLU A 8 -34.25 -1.28 19.68
CA GLU A 8 -35.38 -1.29 18.74
C GLU A 8 -34.92 -0.91 17.33
N MET A 9 -34.12 0.16 17.20
CA MET A 9 -33.55 0.56 15.91
C MET A 9 -32.72 -0.56 15.27
N MET A 10 -31.90 -1.26 16.07
CA MET A 10 -31.07 -2.37 15.59
C MET A 10 -31.89 -3.57 15.11
N SER A 11 -33.09 -3.81 15.67
CA SER A 11 -33.96 -4.89 15.19
C SER A 11 -34.59 -4.63 13.82
N GLY A 12 -34.73 -3.36 13.42
CA GLY A 12 -35.30 -2.96 12.14
C GLY A 12 -34.27 -2.70 11.03
N VAL A 13 -32.99 -2.95 11.28
CA VAL A 13 -31.92 -2.70 10.29
C VAL A 13 -32.05 -3.67 9.13
N ASN A 14 -32.16 -3.14 7.91
CA ASN A 14 -32.11 -3.91 6.66
C ASN A 14 -30.82 -3.67 5.86
N MET A 15 -30.06 -2.61 6.17
CA MET A 15 -28.81 -2.27 5.51
C MET A 15 -27.76 -1.86 6.53
N LEU A 16 -26.61 -2.54 6.51
CA LEU A 16 -25.43 -2.23 7.29
C LEU A 16 -24.37 -1.63 6.37
N CYS A 17 -24.17 -0.32 6.49
CA CYS A 17 -23.04 0.36 5.86
C CYS A 17 -21.84 0.32 6.81
N SER A 18 -20.86 -0.54 6.52
CA SER A 18 -19.64 -0.65 7.32
C SER A 18 -18.48 0.03 6.61
N ASP A 19 -17.61 0.70 7.39
CA ASP A 19 -16.26 0.97 6.91
C ASP A 19 -15.49 -0.36 6.83
N LYS A 20 -14.52 -0.50 5.92
CA LYS A 20 -13.65 -1.68 5.90
C LYS A 20 -12.52 -1.56 6.89
N THR A 21 -11.81 -0.44 6.85
CA THR A 21 -10.51 -0.32 7.52
C THR A 21 -10.73 -0.32 9.03
N GLY A 22 -10.29 -1.41 9.69
CA GLY A 22 -10.44 -1.60 11.13
C GLY A 22 -11.77 -2.20 11.59
N THR A 23 -12.83 -2.19 10.76
CA THR A 23 -14.06 -2.94 11.06
C THR A 23 -14.02 -4.34 10.47
N LEU A 24 -13.91 -4.46 9.13
CA LEU A 24 -13.82 -5.75 8.46
C LEU A 24 -12.39 -6.28 8.32
N THR A 25 -11.40 -5.40 8.39
CA THR A 25 -9.99 -5.80 8.40
C THR A 25 -9.39 -5.70 9.79
N LEU A 26 -8.28 -6.39 9.98
CA LEU A 26 -7.52 -6.29 11.22
C LEU A 26 -6.84 -4.92 11.40
N ASN A 27 -6.85 -4.07 10.36
CA ASN A 27 -6.07 -2.81 10.30
C ASN A 27 -4.60 -3.06 10.63
N LYS A 28 -4.10 -4.19 10.14
CA LYS A 28 -2.72 -4.66 10.28
C LYS A 28 -2.25 -4.98 8.88
N MET A 29 -1.74 -3.98 8.17
CA MET A 29 -1.17 -4.22 6.85
C MET A 29 0.00 -5.18 7.00
N GLU A 30 0.09 -6.17 6.11
CA GLU A 30 1.15 -7.17 6.07
C GLU A 30 1.88 -7.04 4.74
N ILE A 31 3.22 -7.01 4.78
CA ILE A 31 4.03 -7.09 3.56
C ILE A 31 3.91 -8.51 3.02
N GLN A 32 3.67 -8.65 1.72
CA GLN A 32 3.66 -9.97 1.08
C GLN A 32 5.06 -10.32 0.58
N ASP A 33 5.35 -11.62 0.52
CA ASP A 33 6.62 -12.13 -0.01
C ASP A 33 6.82 -11.82 -1.51
N GLN A 34 5.73 -11.56 -2.23
CA GLN A 34 5.76 -11.24 -3.65
C GLN A 34 6.27 -9.80 -3.86
N CYS A 35 7.50 -9.68 -4.37
CA CYS A 35 8.07 -8.44 -4.88
C CYS A 35 8.33 -8.57 -6.37
N PHE A 36 7.88 -7.60 -7.16
CA PHE A 36 8.17 -7.54 -8.59
C PHE A 36 9.43 -6.69 -8.79
N THR A 37 10.47 -7.23 -9.40
CA THR A 37 11.72 -6.52 -9.67
C THR A 37 11.94 -6.44 -11.19
N PHE A 38 12.52 -5.33 -11.64
CA PHE A 38 12.71 -5.04 -13.08
C PHE A 38 14.19 -5.01 -13.48
N GLU A 39 15.08 -4.96 -12.50
CA GLU A 39 16.52 -4.89 -12.67
C GLU A 39 17.19 -6.12 -12.05
N LYS A 40 18.26 -6.60 -12.69
CA LYS A 40 18.99 -7.78 -12.21
C LYS A 40 19.71 -7.46 -10.90
N GLY A 41 19.58 -8.36 -9.92
CA GLY A 41 20.29 -8.25 -8.63
C GLY A 41 19.46 -7.66 -7.49
N TYR A 42 18.23 -7.19 -7.75
CA TYR A 42 17.31 -6.80 -6.68
C TYR A 42 16.46 -7.98 -6.23
N ASP A 43 16.39 -8.16 -4.92
CA ASP A 43 15.48 -9.06 -4.22
C ASP A 43 14.56 -8.25 -3.28
N LEU A 44 13.59 -8.93 -2.65
CA LEU A 44 12.68 -8.30 -1.70
C LEU A 44 13.44 -7.54 -0.60
N ARG A 45 14.54 -8.10 -0.09
CA ARG A 45 15.34 -7.48 0.98
C ARG A 45 16.00 -6.19 0.51
N SER A 46 16.62 -6.20 -0.66
CA SER A 46 17.24 -5.01 -1.25
C SER A 46 16.23 -3.91 -1.52
N VAL A 47 15.04 -4.27 -2.03
CA VAL A 47 13.96 -3.30 -2.28
C VAL A 47 13.41 -2.74 -0.95
N LEU A 48 13.29 -3.56 0.09
CA LEU A 48 12.89 -3.11 1.43
C LEU A 48 13.90 -2.13 2.03
N VAL A 49 15.20 -2.42 1.92
CA VAL A 49 16.26 -1.50 2.35
C VAL A 49 16.18 -0.18 1.58
N LEU A 50 16.02 -0.20 0.26
CA LEU A 50 15.83 1.03 -0.54
C LEU A 50 14.57 1.81 -0.13
N ALA A 51 13.47 1.12 0.17
CA ALA A 51 12.25 1.75 0.65
C ALA A 51 12.41 2.37 2.06
N ALA A 52 13.21 1.74 2.92
CA ALA A 52 13.57 2.24 4.25
C ALA A 52 14.49 3.47 4.15
N LEU A 53 15.45 3.45 3.22
CA LEU A 53 16.34 4.57 2.91
C LEU A 53 15.61 5.78 2.31
N ALA A 54 14.52 5.54 1.56
CA ALA A 54 13.59 6.55 1.10
C ALA A 54 12.66 7.07 2.22
N ALA A 55 12.70 6.46 3.40
CA ALA A 55 12.11 6.96 4.63
C ALA A 55 13.20 7.56 5.53
N LYS A 56 12.79 8.05 6.70
CA LYS A 56 13.73 8.32 7.79
C LYS A 56 13.77 7.14 8.75
N TRP A 57 14.70 6.21 8.55
CA TRP A 57 14.69 4.91 9.23
C TRP A 57 14.99 4.94 10.73
N ARG A 58 15.60 6.02 11.25
CA ARG A 58 15.84 6.25 12.69
C ARG A 58 14.86 7.23 13.34
N GLU A 59 13.91 7.77 12.57
CA GLU A 59 12.83 8.63 13.09
C GLU A 59 11.50 7.83 13.14
N PRO A 60 10.53 8.23 13.97
CA PRO A 60 9.23 7.57 13.98
C PRO A 60 8.57 7.63 12.59
N PRO A 61 8.03 6.51 12.08
CA PRO A 61 7.37 6.47 10.79
C PRO A 61 6.16 7.40 10.78
N ARG A 62 5.96 8.11 9.66
CA ARG A 62 4.82 9.03 9.49
C ARG A 62 3.56 8.33 9.00
N ASP A 63 3.73 7.24 8.27
CA ASP A 63 2.65 6.52 7.59
C ASP A 63 2.68 5.03 7.93
N ALA A 64 1.53 4.36 7.82
CA ALA A 64 1.41 2.92 8.08
C ALA A 64 2.32 2.08 7.18
N LEU A 65 2.51 2.48 5.92
CA LEU A 65 3.42 1.80 4.99
C LEU A 65 4.87 1.91 5.44
N ASP A 66 5.28 3.06 5.96
CA ASP A 66 6.64 3.29 6.46
C ASP A 66 6.90 2.46 7.71
N THR A 67 5.93 2.36 8.62
CA THR A 67 6.02 1.46 9.78
C THR A 67 6.28 0.02 9.34
N MET A 68 5.58 -0.45 8.30
CA MET A 68 5.75 -1.80 7.80
C MET A 68 7.11 -2.02 7.15
N VAL A 69 7.52 -1.09 6.28
CA VAL A 69 8.81 -1.19 5.60
C VAL A 69 9.95 -1.15 6.61
N LEU A 70 9.93 -0.24 7.58
CA LEU A 70 10.97 -0.15 8.62
C LEU A 70 10.97 -1.34 9.57
N GLY A 71 9.83 -1.99 9.79
CA GLY A 71 9.73 -3.21 10.60
C GLY A 71 10.26 -4.47 9.89
N ALA A 72 10.28 -4.47 8.55
CA ALA A 72 10.72 -5.62 7.75
C ALA A 72 12.12 -5.45 7.12
N ALA A 73 12.59 -4.21 6.96
CA ALA A 73 13.91 -3.91 6.40
C ALA A 73 15.04 -4.16 7.40
N ASP A 74 16.22 -4.48 6.88
CA ASP A 74 17.45 -4.52 7.67
C ASP A 74 17.95 -3.08 7.92
N LEU A 75 17.70 -2.58 9.13
CA LEU A 75 18.06 -1.22 9.53
C LEU A 75 19.57 -1.06 9.71
N ASP A 76 20.30 -2.14 9.99
CA ASP A 76 21.76 -2.09 10.15
C ASP A 76 22.43 -1.89 8.78
N GLU A 77 21.84 -2.45 7.72
CA GLU A 77 22.28 -2.17 6.35
C GLU A 77 22.05 -0.68 6.00
N CYS A 78 20.94 -0.09 6.45
CA CYS A 78 20.62 1.32 6.21
C CYS A 78 21.65 2.28 6.83
N ASP A 79 22.25 1.92 7.96
CA ASP A 79 23.26 2.76 8.64
C ASP A 79 24.57 2.91 7.85
N ASN A 80 24.79 2.10 6.81
CA ASN A 80 25.90 2.28 5.87
C ASN A 80 25.68 3.46 4.91
N TYR A 81 24.52 4.08 4.93
CA TYR A 81 24.19 5.23 4.12
C TYR A 81 24.05 6.49 4.98
N THR A 82 24.40 7.64 4.40
CA THR A 82 24.16 8.94 4.99
C THR A 82 23.09 9.66 4.19
N GLN A 83 21.94 9.95 4.80
CA GLN A 83 20.89 10.75 4.17
C GLN A 83 21.28 12.23 4.22
N THR A 84 21.55 12.80 3.04
CA THR A 84 21.94 14.21 2.86
C THR A 84 20.73 15.11 2.67
N GLU A 85 19.68 14.60 2.04
CA GLU A 85 18.45 15.34 1.75
C GLU A 85 17.25 14.39 1.87
N PHE A 86 16.14 14.92 2.35
CA PHE A 86 14.89 14.17 2.50
C PHE A 86 13.70 15.05 2.14
N VAL A 87 12.91 14.59 1.17
CA VAL A 87 11.65 15.20 0.76
C VAL A 87 10.52 14.28 1.21
N PRO A 88 9.71 14.70 2.21
CA PRO A 88 8.61 13.88 2.73
C PRO A 88 7.52 13.64 1.68
N PHE A 89 6.62 12.70 1.97
CA PHE A 89 5.46 12.45 1.12
C PHE A 89 4.63 13.73 0.95
N ASP A 90 4.39 14.09 -0.31
CA ASP A 90 3.48 15.17 -0.69
C ASP A 90 2.29 14.57 -1.46
N PRO A 91 1.03 14.80 -1.03
CA PRO A 91 -0.17 14.30 -1.73
C PRO A 91 -0.27 14.72 -3.20
N THR A 92 0.36 15.83 -3.59
CA THR A 92 0.39 16.35 -4.97
C THR A 92 1.29 15.49 -5.85
N THR A 93 2.51 15.23 -5.38
CA THR A 93 3.49 14.41 -6.11
C THR A 93 3.36 12.92 -5.83
N LYS A 94 2.61 12.50 -4.79
CA LYS A 94 2.37 11.11 -4.37
C LYS A 94 3.64 10.26 -4.22
N ARG A 95 4.76 10.88 -3.83
CA ARG A 95 6.04 10.21 -3.60
C ARG A 95 6.84 10.87 -2.48
N THR A 96 7.77 10.09 -1.94
CA THR A 96 8.82 10.52 -1.01
C THR A 96 10.16 10.31 -1.71
N ALA A 97 11.13 11.19 -1.48
CA ALA A 97 12.46 11.07 -2.06
C ALA A 97 13.54 11.33 -1.00
N ALA A 98 14.66 10.65 -1.12
CA ALA A 98 15.83 10.86 -0.27
C ALA A 98 17.11 10.81 -1.11
N THR A 99 18.05 11.70 -0.82
CA THR A 99 19.38 11.72 -1.44
C THR A 99 20.39 11.18 -0.43
N LEU A 100 21.10 10.13 -0.81
CA LEU A 100 21.97 9.34 0.06
C LEU A 100 23.40 9.33 -0.48
N VAL A 101 24.35 9.18 0.44
CA VAL A 101 25.75 8.88 0.13
C VAL A 101 26.07 7.53 0.77
N ASP A 102 26.54 6.58 -0.03
CA ASP A 102 27.04 5.30 0.46
C ASP A 102 28.37 5.53 1.20
N LYS A 103 28.48 5.14 2.48
CA LYS A 103 29.72 5.32 3.25
C LYS A 103 30.85 4.41 2.78
N ARG A 104 30.54 3.32 2.06
CA ARG A 104 31.51 2.31 1.59
C ARG A 104 32.16 2.75 0.29
N THR A 105 31.38 3.28 -0.65
CA THR A 105 31.85 3.69 -1.99
C THR A 105 31.99 5.20 -2.15
N ASN A 106 31.42 5.98 -1.23
CA ASN A 106 31.27 7.43 -1.31
C ASN A 106 30.45 7.89 -2.54
N GLU A 107 29.63 7.00 -3.11
CA GLU A 107 28.76 7.30 -4.23
C GLU A 107 27.47 7.97 -3.75
N LYS A 108 27.09 9.05 -4.43
CA LYS A 108 25.83 9.76 -4.17
C LYS A 108 24.75 9.24 -5.12
N PHE A 109 23.62 8.83 -4.55
CA PHE A 109 22.44 8.41 -5.32
C PHE A 109 21.15 8.86 -4.62
N SER A 110 20.05 8.92 -5.36
CA SER A 110 18.74 9.24 -4.81
C SER A 110 17.84 8.01 -4.86
N VAL A 111 16.96 7.89 -3.88
CA VAL A 111 15.92 6.86 -3.82
C VAL A 111 14.57 7.53 -3.68
N THR A 112 13.55 6.93 -4.27
CA THR A 112 12.18 7.41 -4.17
C THR A 112 11.21 6.25 -4.02
N LYS A 113 10.14 6.49 -3.27
CA LYS A 113 9.03 5.55 -3.10
C LYS A 113 7.71 6.28 -3.31
N GLY A 114 6.73 5.62 -3.91
CA GLY A 114 5.44 6.25 -4.15
C GLY A 114 4.47 5.39 -4.94
N ALA A 115 3.39 6.02 -5.38
CA ALA A 115 2.39 5.38 -6.22
C ALA A 115 3.04 4.89 -7.54
N PRO A 116 2.81 3.64 -7.97
CA PRO A 116 3.49 3.09 -9.14
C PRO A 116 3.34 3.91 -10.42
N HIS A 117 2.14 4.44 -10.67
CA HIS A 117 1.83 5.31 -11.81
C HIS A 117 2.64 6.61 -11.83
N VAL A 118 3.10 7.10 -10.68
CA VAL A 118 3.96 8.29 -10.61
C VAL A 118 5.42 7.90 -10.74
N ILE A 119 5.83 6.82 -10.09
CA ILE A 119 7.23 6.37 -10.16
C ILE A 119 7.62 5.97 -11.57
N ILE A 120 6.71 5.33 -12.32
CA ILE A 120 7.00 4.92 -13.70
C ILE A 120 7.26 6.09 -14.64
N GLN A 121 6.58 7.22 -14.45
CA GLN A 121 6.77 8.44 -15.24
C GLN A 121 8.14 9.10 -15.02
N LEU A 122 8.87 8.71 -13.96
CA LEU A 122 10.21 9.22 -13.67
C LEU A 122 11.31 8.34 -14.27
N VAL A 123 10.99 7.09 -14.59
CA VAL A 123 11.97 6.05 -14.91
C VAL A 123 12.43 6.21 -16.35
N TYR A 124 13.75 6.06 -16.59
CA TYR A 124 14.33 6.34 -17.90
C TYR A 124 13.83 5.41 -19.02
N ASN A 125 13.54 4.15 -18.70
CA ASN A 125 13.04 3.14 -19.63
C ASN A 125 11.53 2.92 -19.50
N GLN A 126 10.77 3.96 -19.15
CA GLN A 126 9.31 3.88 -18.96
C GLN A 126 8.62 3.14 -20.12
N ASP A 127 9.00 3.40 -21.38
CA ASP A 127 8.33 2.84 -22.55
C ASP A 127 8.48 1.31 -22.66
N GLU A 128 9.54 0.73 -22.10
CA GLU A 128 9.79 -0.71 -22.12
C GLU A 128 9.06 -1.45 -21.00
N ILE A 129 8.96 -0.82 -19.82
CA ILE A 129 8.40 -1.46 -18.61
C ILE A 129 6.95 -1.08 -18.34
N ASN A 130 6.40 -0.05 -19.00
CA ASN A 130 5.09 0.51 -18.70
C ASN A 130 3.98 -0.54 -18.77
N ASP A 131 3.89 -1.28 -19.87
CA ASP A 131 2.82 -2.26 -20.06
C ASP A 131 2.89 -3.38 -19.01
N GLN A 132 4.09 -3.86 -18.70
CA GLN A 132 4.32 -4.89 -17.68
C GLN A 132 3.92 -4.38 -16.28
N VAL A 133 4.32 -3.16 -15.93
CA VAL A 133 4.00 -2.56 -14.63
C VAL A 133 2.49 -2.32 -14.49
N VAL A 134 1.83 -1.80 -15.52
CA VAL A 134 0.38 -1.59 -15.54
C VAL A 134 -0.36 -2.91 -15.35
N GLU A 135 0.02 -3.97 -16.07
CA GLU A 135 -0.58 -5.30 -15.91
C GLU A 135 -0.43 -5.85 -14.48
N ILE A 136 0.76 -5.68 -13.88
CA ILE A 136 1.02 -6.08 -12.50
C ILE A 136 0.14 -5.28 -11.52
N ILE A 137 0.05 -3.96 -11.70
CA ILE A 137 -0.76 -3.10 -10.83
C ILE A 137 -2.23 -3.48 -10.94
N ASP A 138 -2.75 -3.70 -12.15
CA ASP A 138 -4.14 -4.09 -12.38
C ASP A 138 -4.44 -5.46 -11.76
N SER A 139 -3.53 -6.42 -11.88
CA SER A 139 -3.62 -7.74 -11.24
C SER A 139 -3.58 -7.65 -9.70
N LEU A 140 -2.77 -6.75 -9.13
CA LEU A 140 -2.70 -6.52 -7.69
C LEU A 140 -3.95 -5.81 -7.17
N ALA A 141 -4.41 -4.78 -7.88
CA ALA A 141 -5.64 -4.03 -7.56
C ALA A 141 -6.86 -4.94 -7.64
N ALA A 142 -6.93 -5.79 -8.68
CA ALA A 142 -7.94 -6.83 -8.83
C ALA A 142 -7.88 -7.90 -7.73
N ARG A 143 -6.84 -7.96 -6.90
CA ARG A 143 -6.78 -8.81 -5.69
C ARG A 143 -6.94 -8.01 -4.39
N GLY A 144 -7.05 -6.69 -4.47
CA GLY A 144 -7.05 -5.77 -3.34
C GLY A 144 -5.72 -5.65 -2.59
N VAL A 145 -4.62 -5.99 -3.26
CA VAL A 145 -3.25 -5.94 -2.74
C VAL A 145 -2.64 -4.58 -3.02
N ARG A 146 -2.27 -3.83 -1.98
CA ARG A 146 -1.63 -2.50 -2.03
C ARG A 146 -0.24 -2.60 -2.64
N CYS A 147 0.17 -1.63 -3.46
CA CYS A 147 1.47 -1.63 -4.10
C CYS A 147 2.22 -0.30 -3.86
N LEU A 148 3.52 -0.40 -3.65
CA LEU A 148 4.44 0.73 -3.50
C LEU A 148 5.65 0.49 -4.40
N SER A 149 5.87 1.38 -5.35
CA SER A 149 7.05 1.31 -6.22
C SER A 149 8.23 2.01 -5.57
N VAL A 150 9.41 1.43 -5.75
CA VAL A 150 10.68 1.94 -5.27
C VAL A 150 11.63 2.09 -6.45
N ALA A 151 12.22 3.27 -6.60
CA ALA A 151 13.18 3.57 -7.65
C ALA A 151 14.46 4.19 -7.07
N LYS A 152 15.59 3.95 -7.74
CA LYS A 152 16.92 4.45 -7.38
C LYS A 152 17.55 5.14 -8.58
N THR A 153 18.32 6.22 -8.38
CA THR A 153 19.10 6.83 -9.46
C THR A 153 20.43 6.10 -9.68
N ASP A 154 20.86 6.03 -10.93
CA ASP A 154 22.25 5.68 -11.27
C ASP A 154 23.20 6.88 -11.02
N SER A 155 24.49 6.68 -11.28
CA SER A 155 25.53 7.71 -11.20
C SER A 155 25.35 8.85 -12.21
N GLN A 156 24.51 8.66 -13.24
CA GLN A 156 24.13 9.69 -14.22
C GLN A 156 22.87 10.45 -13.81
N GLY A 157 22.23 10.08 -12.69
CA GLY A 157 21.00 10.70 -12.19
C GLY A 157 19.72 10.19 -12.86
N ARG A 158 19.78 9.10 -13.64
CA ARG A 158 18.61 8.47 -14.27
C ARG A 158 17.91 7.56 -13.27
N TRP A 159 16.58 7.61 -13.19
CA TRP A 159 15.81 6.78 -12.27
C TRP A 159 15.56 5.38 -12.83
N HIS A 160 15.93 4.35 -12.08
CA HIS A 160 15.65 2.95 -12.38
C HIS A 160 14.59 2.42 -11.42
N LEU A 161 13.57 1.72 -11.93
CA LEU A 161 12.58 1.04 -11.10
C LEU A 161 13.20 -0.22 -10.51
N CYS A 162 13.50 -0.22 -9.21
CA CYS A 162 14.11 -1.37 -8.55
C CYS A 162 13.08 -2.47 -8.28
N GLY A 163 11.89 -2.08 -7.81
CA GLY A 163 10.80 -3.03 -7.61
C GLY A 163 9.50 -2.44 -7.06
N ILE A 164 8.50 -3.31 -6.96
CA ILE A 164 7.17 -3.02 -6.43
C ILE A 164 6.94 -3.91 -5.21
N LEU A 165 6.87 -3.28 -4.05
CA LEU A 165 6.48 -3.92 -2.79
C LEU A 165 4.96 -4.07 -2.76
N THR A 166 4.50 -5.19 -2.21
CA THR A 166 3.08 -5.49 -2.12
C THR A 166 2.65 -5.66 -0.66
N PHE A 167 1.48 -5.11 -0.33
CA PHE A 167 0.94 -5.03 1.03
C PHE A 167 -0.51 -5.49 1.02
N LEU A 168 -0.92 -6.27 2.00
CA LEU A 168 -2.30 -6.73 2.14
C LEU A 168 -2.85 -6.29 3.49
N ASP A 169 -4.11 -5.82 3.52
CA ASP A 169 -4.85 -5.62 4.77
C ASP A 169 -5.79 -6.81 4.95
N PRO A 170 -5.42 -7.83 5.75
CA PRO A 170 -6.15 -9.07 5.85
C PRO A 170 -7.53 -8.84 6.50
N PRO A 171 -8.59 -9.47 5.97
CA PRO A 171 -9.90 -9.44 6.60
C PRO A 171 -9.84 -10.15 7.96
N ARG A 172 -10.71 -9.75 8.90
CA ARG A 172 -10.85 -10.48 10.15
C ARG A 172 -11.37 -11.90 9.87
N PRO A 173 -10.95 -12.92 10.64
CA PRO A 173 -11.35 -14.30 10.38
C PRO A 173 -12.87 -14.52 10.48
N ASP A 174 -13.56 -13.72 11.28
CA ASP A 174 -15.01 -13.75 11.48
C ASP A 174 -15.79 -12.96 10.41
N THR A 175 -15.14 -12.07 9.65
CA THR A 175 -15.81 -11.16 8.70
C THR A 175 -16.67 -11.91 7.69
N LYS A 176 -16.14 -12.99 7.13
CA LYS A 176 -16.86 -13.82 6.14
C LYS A 176 -18.12 -14.44 6.74
N GLU A 177 -18.02 -14.94 7.97
CA GLU A 177 -19.14 -15.55 8.68
C GLU A 177 -20.18 -14.51 9.09
N THR A 178 -19.73 -13.35 9.58
CA THR A 178 -20.61 -12.22 9.94
C THR A 178 -21.46 -11.78 8.76
N ILE A 179 -20.87 -11.63 7.57
CA ILE A 179 -21.62 -11.18 6.39
C ILE A 179 -22.54 -12.26 5.85
N ARG A 180 -22.12 -13.52 5.91
CA ARG A 180 -22.99 -14.66 5.61
C ARG A 180 -24.22 -14.65 6.52
N ARG A 181 -24.05 -14.45 7.82
CA ARG A 181 -25.14 -14.35 8.79
C ARG A 181 -26.02 -13.13 8.57
N SER A 182 -25.44 -11.96 8.34
CA SER A 182 -26.20 -10.74 8.04
C SER A 182 -27.14 -10.94 6.85
N LYS A 183 -26.63 -11.54 5.76
CA LYS A 183 -27.46 -11.88 4.59
C LYS A 183 -28.56 -12.89 4.92
N GLN A 184 -28.28 -13.89 5.76
CA GLN A 184 -29.31 -14.85 6.23
C GLN A 184 -30.41 -14.18 7.04
N TYR A 185 -30.10 -13.11 7.77
CA TYR A 185 -31.08 -12.30 8.51
C TYR A 185 -31.75 -11.21 7.67
N GLY A 186 -31.51 -11.17 6.34
CA GLY A 186 -32.09 -10.16 5.45
C GLY A 186 -31.45 -8.77 5.56
N VAL A 187 -30.25 -8.69 6.17
CA VAL A 187 -29.47 -7.46 6.27
C VAL A 187 -28.44 -7.41 5.14
N GLU A 188 -28.61 -6.44 4.25
CA GLU A 188 -27.62 -6.14 3.21
C GLU A 188 -26.38 -5.48 3.82
N VAL A 189 -25.19 -5.96 3.47
CA VAL A 189 -23.93 -5.37 3.94
C VAL A 189 -23.28 -4.63 2.79
N ASN A 190 -23.22 -3.31 2.93
CA ASN A 190 -22.57 -2.40 2.00
C ASN A 190 -21.28 -1.88 2.63
N LEU A 191 -20.22 -1.84 1.83
CA LEU A 191 -18.93 -1.38 2.28
C LEU A 191 -18.61 0.01 1.76
N LEU A 192 -18.24 0.90 2.68
CA LEU A 192 -17.82 2.26 2.40
C LEU A 192 -16.29 2.34 2.39
N PHE A 193 -15.73 3.04 1.40
CA PHE A 193 -14.28 3.24 1.25
C PHE A 193 -14.01 4.65 0.74
N VAL A 194 -12.87 5.22 1.12
CA VAL A 194 -12.42 6.56 0.68
C VAL A 194 -11.23 6.47 -0.28
N VAL A 195 -10.98 5.34 -0.95
CA VAL A 195 -9.76 5.15 -1.76
C VAL A 195 -9.98 4.27 -3.01
N TYR A 196 -9.38 4.68 -4.14
CA TYR A 196 -9.43 4.17 -5.54
C TYR A 196 -10.36 2.97 -5.85
N TYR A 197 -11.28 3.19 -6.81
CA TYR A 197 -12.34 2.29 -7.29
C TYR A 197 -11.93 0.82 -7.51
N TYR A 198 -10.73 0.58 -8.05
CA TYR A 198 -10.27 -0.76 -8.41
C TYR A 198 -9.79 -1.58 -7.22
N TYR A 199 -9.33 -0.92 -6.16
CA TYR A 199 -8.62 -1.57 -5.06
C TYR A 199 -9.49 -2.45 -4.16
N TYR A 200 -10.81 -2.22 -4.15
CA TYR A 200 -11.68 -2.77 -3.10
C TYR A 200 -12.79 -3.66 -3.62
N PHE A 201 -13.05 -3.67 -4.93
CA PHE A 201 -14.07 -4.52 -5.53
C PHE A 201 -13.82 -6.00 -5.22
N PHE A 202 -12.58 -6.47 -5.34
CA PHE A 202 -12.28 -7.89 -5.15
C PHE A 202 -12.28 -8.36 -3.70
N LEU A 203 -11.77 -7.56 -2.75
CA LEU A 203 -11.82 -7.99 -1.35
C LEU A 203 -13.29 -8.19 -0.92
N CYS A 204 -14.18 -7.32 -1.39
CA CYS A 204 -15.61 -7.42 -1.11
C CYS A 204 -16.25 -8.63 -1.77
N VAL A 205 -15.97 -8.87 -3.05
CA VAL A 205 -16.63 -9.95 -3.82
C VAL A 205 -16.09 -11.32 -3.45
N THR A 206 -14.76 -11.48 -3.40
CA THR A 206 -14.13 -12.80 -3.30
C THR A 206 -13.95 -13.27 -1.85
N TYR A 207 -13.52 -12.39 -0.96
CA TYR A 207 -13.20 -12.79 0.42
C TYR A 207 -14.38 -12.66 1.38
N VAL A 208 -15.21 -11.66 1.13
CA VAL A 208 -16.15 -11.13 2.11
C VAL A 208 -17.60 -11.38 1.67
N GLY A 209 -17.84 -11.53 0.37
CA GLY A 209 -19.17 -11.73 -0.23
C GLY A 209 -20.09 -10.52 -0.09
N ALA A 210 -19.59 -9.31 0.17
CA ALA A 210 -20.38 -8.10 0.33
C ALA A 210 -20.55 -7.34 -1.00
N PHE A 211 -21.67 -6.63 -1.14
CA PHE A 211 -21.90 -5.76 -2.29
C PHE A 211 -21.17 -4.43 -2.06
N VAL A 212 -20.46 -3.94 -3.08
CA VAL A 212 -19.80 -2.62 -3.02
C VAL A 212 -20.74 -1.60 -3.62
N GLN A 213 -21.41 -0.83 -2.77
CA GLN A 213 -22.17 0.33 -3.23
C GLN A 213 -21.29 1.56 -3.14
N LEU A 214 -20.98 2.12 -4.31
CA LEU A 214 -20.01 3.20 -4.43
C LEU A 214 -20.70 4.54 -4.20
N PHE A 215 -20.45 5.15 -3.04
CA PHE A 215 -20.71 6.57 -2.85
C PHE A 215 -19.48 7.34 -3.32
N CYS A 216 -19.55 7.85 -4.55
CA CYS A 216 -18.59 8.84 -5.04
C CYS A 216 -18.88 10.15 -4.31
N CYS A 217 -18.22 10.39 -3.17
CA CYS A 217 -18.12 11.74 -2.62
C CYS A 217 -17.24 12.57 -3.56
N CYS A 218 -17.83 13.15 -4.60
CA CYS A 218 -17.29 14.35 -5.23
C CYS A 218 -17.49 15.51 -4.23
N CYS A 219 -16.47 15.76 -3.42
CA CYS A 219 -16.17 17.08 -2.87
C CYS A 219 -14.81 17.50 -3.42
#